data_AF-A0A931MKA9-F1
#
_entry.id   AF-A0A931MKA9-F1
#
_cell.length_a   1.000
_cell.length_b   1.000
_cell.length_c   1.000
_cell.angle_alpha   90.00
_cell.angle_beta   90.00
_cell.angle_gamma   90.00
#
_symmetry.space_group_name_H-M   'P 1'
#
loop_
_entity.id
_entity.type
_entity.pdbx_description
1 polymer ?
#
loop_
_entity_poly.entity_id
_entity_poly.type
_entity_poly.pdbx_seq_one_letter_code
_entity_poly.pdbx_strand_id
1 'polypeptide(L)'
;MKKYTNYALGARGIRTKGGVVFVDPGQTVEIDPKTIIGELPDLGKKADAESADTSEVDDLKEWVADLTKQVETLTAERDGLAKDKADLTKQVETLQKPAK
;
A
#
# COMPACT_ATOMS: atom_id res chain seq x y z
N MET A 1 22.97 31.48 -10.65
CA MET A 1 21.66 30.83 -10.46
C MET A 1 21.89 29.48 -9.78
N LYS A 2 21.09 29.12 -8.77
CA LYS A 2 21.14 27.83 -8.08
C LYS A 2 19.79 27.12 -8.26
N LYS A 3 19.82 25.80 -8.45
CA LYS A 3 18.62 24.96 -8.57
C LYS A 3 18.03 24.65 -7.20
N TYR A 4 16.72 24.77 -7.08
CA TYR A 4 15.93 24.42 -5.92
C TYR A 4 14.80 23.50 -6.38
N THR A 5 14.77 22.28 -5.82
CA THR A 5 13.75 21.28 -6.14
C THR A 5 12.90 21.04 -4.91
N ASN A 6 11.57 21.08 -5.06
CA ASN A 6 10.65 20.77 -3.97
C ASN A 6 10.33 19.27 -3.94
N TYR A 7 10.80 18.58 -2.92
CA TYR A 7 10.49 17.19 -2.61
C TYR A 7 9.44 17.03 -1.50
N ALA A 8 8.91 18.12 -0.95
CA ALA A 8 7.89 18.07 0.09
C ALA A 8 6.49 17.81 -0.50
N LEU A 9 5.60 17.26 0.33
CA LEU A 9 4.17 17.09 0.04
C LEU A 9 3.46 18.45 0.15
N GLY A 10 3.64 19.32 -0.85
CA GLY A 10 2.93 20.58 -0.98
C GLY A 10 3.79 21.70 -1.58
N ALA A 11 3.15 22.71 -2.17
CA ALA A 11 3.84 23.85 -2.74
C ALA A 11 4.61 24.66 -1.69
N ARG A 12 5.84 25.08 -2.01
CA ARG A 12 6.69 25.87 -1.12
C ARG A 12 7.01 27.23 -1.73
N GLY A 13 6.82 28.29 -0.96
CA GLY A 13 7.09 29.66 -1.39
C GLY A 13 8.48 30.14 -0.98
N ILE A 14 9.36 30.39 -1.95
CA ILE A 14 10.68 30.99 -1.74
C ILE A 14 10.53 32.51 -1.85
N ARG A 15 10.83 33.24 -0.77
CA ARG A 15 10.76 34.71 -0.76
C ARG A 15 12.00 35.30 -1.45
N THR A 16 11.78 36.16 -2.43
CA THR A 16 12.83 36.88 -3.15
C THR A 16 12.57 38.39 -3.15
N LYS A 17 13.58 39.20 -3.52
CA LYS A 17 13.43 40.66 -3.73
C LYS A 17 12.35 41.03 -4.74
N GLY A 18 12.00 40.15 -5.67
CA GLY A 18 10.95 40.34 -6.68
C GLY A 18 9.58 39.79 -6.30
N GLY A 19 9.42 39.20 -5.11
CA GLY A 19 8.19 38.53 -4.68
C GLY A 19 8.40 37.08 -4.27
N VAL A 20 7.30 36.34 -4.08
CA VAL A 20 7.32 34.93 -3.68
C VAL A 20 7.27 34.04 -4.91
N VAL A 21 8.25 33.15 -5.05
CA VAL A 21 8.26 32.10 -6.08
C VAL A 21 7.72 30.82 -5.46
N PHE A 22 6.55 30.36 -5.90
CA PHE A 22 6.01 29.07 -5.49
C PHE A 22 6.61 27.94 -6.34
N VAL A 23 7.01 26.87 -5.67
CA VAL A 23 7.58 25.66 -6.28
C VAL A 23 6.69 24.49 -5.90
N ASP A 24 6.04 23.90 -6.89
CA ASP A 24 5.14 22.76 -6.70
C ASP A 24 5.93 21.47 -6.39
N PRO A 25 5.30 20.43 -5.79
CA PRO A 25 5.96 19.15 -5.55
C PRO A 25 6.56 18.55 -6.82
N GLY A 26 7.84 18.19 -6.78
CA GLY A 26 8.63 17.70 -7.90
C GLY A 26 9.20 18.78 -8.83
N GLN A 27 8.76 20.03 -8.71
CA GLN A 27 9.23 21.12 -9.57
C GLN A 27 10.63 21.59 -9.17
N THR A 28 11.45 21.91 -10.18
CA THR A 28 12.76 22.53 -10.01
C THR A 28 12.76 23.93 -10.59
N VAL A 29 13.22 24.91 -9.81
CA VAL A 29 13.38 26.30 -10.22
C VAL A 29 14.82 26.75 -10.06
N GLU A 30 15.25 27.69 -10.91
CA GLU A 30 16.55 28.34 -10.80
C GLU A 30 16.39 29.73 -10.22
N ILE A 31 17.00 29.99 -9.06
CA ILE A 31 16.91 31.28 -8.36
C ILE A 31 18.33 31.75 -8.02
N ASP A 32 18.60 33.04 -8.13
CA ASP A 32 19.84 33.62 -7.62
C ASP A 32 19.80 33.68 -6.08
N PRO A 33 20.69 32.97 -5.37
CA PRO A 33 20.71 32.97 -3.90
C PRO A 33 20.80 34.37 -3.28
N LYS A 34 21.40 35.35 -3.96
CA LYS A 34 21.53 36.74 -3.48
C LYS A 34 20.21 37.51 -3.46
N THR A 35 19.20 36.99 -4.15
CA THR A 35 17.86 37.59 -4.22
C THR A 35 16.92 37.03 -3.16
N ILE A 36 17.27 35.92 -2.52
CA ILE A 36 16.45 35.28 -1.49
C ILE A 36 16.46 36.13 -0.23
N ILE A 37 15.27 36.32 0.35
CA ILE A 37 15.07 37.09 1.57
C ILE A 37 14.65 36.14 2.69
N GLY A 38 15.42 36.11 3.76
CA GLY A 38 15.19 35.25 4.92
C GLY A 38 15.65 33.82 4.70
N GLU A 39 15.15 32.91 5.53
CA GLU A 39 15.49 31.49 5.47
C GLU A 39 14.74 30.80 4.32
N LEU A 40 15.42 29.84 3.68
CA LEU A 40 14.80 29.01 2.65
C LEU A 40 13.79 28.06 3.33
N PRO A 41 12.55 27.94 2.80
CA PRO A 41 11.61 26.96 3.33
C PRO A 41 12.17 25.54 3.18
N ASP A 42 11.74 24.63 4.05
CA ASP A 42 12.04 23.21 3.90
C ASP A 42 11.40 22.67 2.62
N LEU A 43 12.25 22.39 1.63
CA LEU A 43 11.88 21.81 0.35
C LEU A 43 11.83 20.28 0.40
N GLY A 44 11.99 19.67 1.58
CA GLY A 44 12.11 18.23 1.71
C GLY A 44 13.44 17.70 1.16
N LYS A 45 13.68 16.42 1.40
CA LYS A 45 14.83 15.71 0.85
C LYS A 45 14.37 14.91 -0.35
N LYS A 46 15.22 14.83 -1.37
CA LYS A 46 15.03 13.85 -2.43
C LYS A 46 14.90 12.50 -1.75
N ALA A 47 13.74 11.86 -1.88
CA ALA A 47 13.65 10.46 -1.54
C ALA A 47 14.58 9.75 -2.51
N ASP A 48 15.75 9.32 -2.01
CA ASP A 48 16.47 8.25 -2.69
C ASP A 48 15.51 7.07 -2.68
N ALA A 49 15.19 6.59 -3.87
CA ALA A 49 14.19 5.55 -4.09
C ALA A 49 14.73 4.21 -3.58
N GLU A 50 14.90 4.05 -2.26
CA GLU A 50 15.26 2.77 -1.67
C GLU A 50 14.96 2.74 -0.16
N SER A 51 14.17 1.71 0.21
CA SER A 51 14.41 0.80 1.35
C SER A 51 13.59 0.90 2.65
N ALA A 52 12.41 1.53 2.67
CA ALA A 52 11.42 1.25 3.73
C ALA A 52 10.10 0.67 3.17
N ASP A 53 9.46 1.38 2.24
CA ASP A 53 8.13 0.97 1.73
C ASP A 53 8.13 -0.31 0.88
N THR A 54 9.23 -0.66 0.22
CA THR A 54 9.25 -1.84 -0.66
C THR A 54 9.28 -3.16 0.12
N SER A 55 9.96 -3.19 1.27
CA SER A 55 10.03 -4.39 2.13
C SER A 55 8.67 -4.70 2.73
N GLU A 56 7.99 -3.69 3.29
CA GLU A 56 6.66 -3.88 3.87
C GLU A 56 5.66 -4.34 2.81
N VAL A 57 5.72 -3.78 1.60
CA VAL A 57 4.86 -4.20 0.50
C VAL A 57 5.12 -5.65 0.09
N ASP A 58 6.38 -6.09 0.08
CA ASP A 58 6.73 -7.47 -0.25
C ASP A 58 6.30 -8.45 0.86
N ASP A 59 6.50 -8.09 2.13
CA ASP A 59 6.01 -8.85 3.27
C ASP A 59 4.48 -8.97 3.25
N LEU A 60 3.77 -7.88 2.92
CA LEU A 60 2.31 -7.90 2.76
C LEU A 60 1.87 -8.83 1.62
N LYS A 61 2.59 -8.87 0.49
CA LYS A 61 2.27 -9.79 -0.61
C LYS A 61 2.45 -11.25 -0.18
N GLU A 62 3.51 -11.55 0.57
CA GLU A 62 3.73 -12.90 1.09
C GLU A 62 2.60 -13.33 2.03
N TRP A 63 2.19 -12.45 2.95
CA TRP A 63 1.06 -12.71 3.83
C TRP A 63 -0.24 -12.93 3.08
N VAL A 64 -0.54 -12.10 2.07
CA VAL A 64 -1.75 -12.28 1.24
C VAL A 64 -1.71 -13.63 0.51
N ALA A 65 -0.56 -14.03 -0.01
CA ALA A 65 -0.42 -15.31 -0.69
C ALA A 65 -0.63 -16.50 0.26
N ASP A 66 -0.10 -16.44 1.48
CA ASP A 66 -0.29 -17.47 2.48
C ASP A 66 -1.75 -17.57 2.96
N LEU A 67 -2.37 -16.43 3.29
CA LEU A 67 -3.79 -16.36 3.64
C LEU A 67 -4.69 -16.91 2.55
N THR A 68 -4.37 -16.64 1.28
CA THR A 68 -5.13 -17.18 0.13
C THR A 68 -5.08 -18.71 0.11
N LYS A 69 -3.90 -19.31 0.30
CA LYS A 69 -3.75 -20.78 0.35
C LYS A 69 -4.50 -21.39 1.54
N GLN A 70 -4.50 -20.73 2.70
CA GLN A 70 -5.25 -21.20 3.86
C GLN A 70 -6.75 -21.19 3.59
N VAL A 71 -7.27 -20.13 2.95
CA VAL A 71 -8.69 -20.03 2.57
C VAL A 71 -9.07 -21.11 1.57
N GLU A 72 -8.25 -21.36 0.55
CA GLU A 72 -8.49 -22.44 -0.43
C GLU A 72 -8.54 -23.82 0.25
N THR A 73 -7.60 -24.08 1.17
CA THR A 73 -7.54 -25.33 1.93
C THR A 73 -8.80 -25.53 2.78
N LEU A 74 -9.17 -24.53 3.59
CA LEU A 74 -10.36 -24.59 4.43
C LEU A 74 -11.66 -24.72 3.61
N THR A 75 -11.70 -24.11 2.42
CA THR A 75 -12.81 -24.24 1.49
C THR A 75 -12.95 -25.68 1.00
N ALA A 76 -11.85 -26.32 0.62
CA ALA A 76 -11.83 -27.72 0.20
C ALA A 76 -12.25 -28.67 1.34
N GLU A 77 -11.75 -28.44 2.56
CA GLU A 77 -12.14 -29.22 3.74
C GLU A 77 -13.63 -29.11 4.04
N ARG A 78 -14.17 -27.89 4.04
CA ARG A 78 -15.62 -27.64 4.20
C ARG A 78 -16.42 -28.40 3.16
N ASP A 79 -16.00 -28.38 1.91
CA ASP A 79 -16.70 -29.05 0.80
C ASP A 79 -16.59 -30.57 0.86
N GLY A 80 -15.54 -31.11 1.48
CA GLY A 80 -15.43 -32.52 1.83
C GLY A 80 -16.42 -32.89 2.93
N LEU A 81 -16.37 -32.17 4.07
CA LEU A 81 -17.26 -32.40 5.21
C LEU A 81 -18.75 -32.27 4.85
N ALA A 82 -19.10 -31.36 3.94
CA ALA A 82 -20.47 -31.22 3.45
C ALA A 82 -20.96 -32.47 2.68
N LYS A 83 -20.08 -33.10 1.89
CA LYS A 83 -20.40 -34.36 1.18
C LYS A 83 -20.54 -35.51 2.18
N ASP A 84 -19.59 -35.66 3.08
CA ASP A 84 -19.61 -36.72 4.10
C ASP A 84 -20.89 -36.62 4.96
N LYS A 85 -21.27 -35.41 5.36
CA LYS A 85 -22.52 -35.17 6.08
C LYS A 85 -23.74 -35.60 5.27
N ALA A 86 -23.80 -35.27 3.99
CA ALA A 86 -24.91 -35.64 3.12
C ALA A 86 -25.02 -37.17 2.98
N ASP A 87 -23.90 -37.86 2.84
CA ASP A 87 -23.89 -39.32 2.69
C ASP A 87 -24.21 -40.02 4.00
N LEU A 88 -23.69 -39.54 5.13
CA LEU A 88 -24.10 -40.03 6.46
C LEU A 88 -25.58 -39.83 6.72
N THR A 89 -26.15 -38.69 6.31
CA THR A 89 -27.60 -38.43 6.45
C THR A 89 -28.42 -39.47 5.68
N LYS A 90 -28.05 -39.79 4.43
CA LYS A 90 -28.72 -40.84 3.64
C LYS A 90 -28.59 -42.23 4.27
N GLN A 91 -27.43 -42.55 4.84
CA GLN A 91 -27.23 -43.84 5.53
C GLN A 91 -28.13 -43.96 6.75
N VAL A 92 -28.21 -42.91 7.56
CA VAL A 92 -29.11 -42.85 8.73
C VAL A 92 -30.56 -43.01 8.29
N GLU A 93 -31.01 -42.30 7.26
CA GLU A 93 -32.37 -42.43 6.73
C GLU A 93 -32.68 -43.86 6.23
N THR A 94 -31.69 -44.52 5.62
CA THR A 94 -31.83 -45.90 5.14
C THR A 94 -31.99 -46.88 6.30
N LEU A 95 -31.17 -46.72 7.35
CA LEU A 95 -31.21 -47.58 8.53
C LEU A 95 -32.45 -47.34 9.42
N GLN A 96 -33.01 -46.13 9.40
CA GLN A 96 -34.21 -45.77 10.16
C GLN A 96 -35.52 -46.18 9.46
N LYS A 97 -35.49 -46.58 8.18
CA LYS A 97 -36.68 -47.13 7.53
C LYS A 97 -37.02 -48.49 8.15
N PRO A 98 -38.24 -48.69 8.69
CA PRO A 98 -38.63 -49.98 9.22
C PRO A 98 -38.61 -51.01 8.09
N ALA A 99 -38.03 -52.19 8.38
CA ALA A 99 -38.15 -53.33 7.49
C ALA A 99 -39.64 -53.63 7.27
N LYS A 100 -40.06 -53.67 6.00
CA LYS A 100 -41.41 -54.06 5.60
C LYS A 100 -41.62 -55.55 5.81
#